data_AF-A0A5A9YWY5-F1
#
_entry.id   AF-A0A5A9YWY5-F1
#
_cell.length_a   1.000
_cell.length_b   1.000
_cell.length_c   1.000
_cell.angle_alpha   90.00
_cell.angle_beta   90.00
_cell.angle_gamma   90.00
#
_symmetry.space_group_name_H-M   'P 1'
#
loop_
_entity.id
_entity.type
_entity.pdbx_description
1 polymer ?
#
loop_
_entity_poly.entity_id
_entity_poly.type
_entity_poly.pdbx_seq_one_letter_code
_entity_poly.pdbx_strand_id
1 'polypeptide(L)'
;DVQQAMVDCHGSQCGFCTPGFVMSLFALQKNSAGADPAKAHEALAGNLCRCTGYRPILDAAEQACCHKRADQFDAREAATIEQLRAIAPRETAELNSGDRRCLLPLTVADLADLYGANPQARLLAGGTDLALEVTQFHRELPVMIYVGHIREMKRIEVGVNCLEIGAAT
;
A
#
# COMPACT_ATOMS: atom_id res chain seq x y z
N ASP A 1 -19.56 -11.18 3.86
CA ASP A 1 -19.11 -10.18 2.89
C ASP A 1 -19.06 -8.83 3.58
N VAL A 2 -18.00 -8.05 3.35
CA VAL A 2 -17.77 -6.73 3.96
C VAL A 2 -18.83 -5.72 3.51
N GLN A 3 -19.18 -5.73 2.22
CA GLN A 3 -20.18 -4.80 1.68
C GLN A 3 -21.54 -5.03 2.33
N GLN A 4 -21.95 -6.30 2.45
CA GLN A 4 -23.19 -6.66 3.11
C GLN A 4 -23.17 -6.28 4.60
N ALA A 5 -22.07 -6.50 5.32
CA ALA A 5 -21.94 -6.10 6.72
C ALA A 5 -22.09 -4.57 6.90
N MET A 6 -21.55 -3.76 5.98
CA MET A 6 -21.75 -2.30 5.99
C MET A 6 -23.22 -1.91 5.79
N VAL A 7 -24.00 -2.67 5.02
CA VAL A 7 -25.44 -2.46 4.85
C VAL A 7 -26.20 -2.88 6.12
N ASP A 8 -25.95 -4.09 6.59
CA ASP A 8 -26.66 -4.71 7.72
C ASP A 8 -26.46 -3.92 9.03
N CYS A 9 -25.26 -3.39 9.26
CA CYS A 9 -24.92 -2.61 10.45
C CYS A 9 -25.19 -1.11 10.28
N HIS A 10 -25.78 -0.66 9.18
CA HIS A 10 -26.01 0.76 8.89
C HIS A 10 -24.71 1.60 8.87
N GLY A 11 -23.61 1.01 8.41
CA GLY A 11 -22.28 1.62 8.31
C GLY A 11 -22.13 2.67 7.20
N SER A 12 -23.21 2.99 6.46
CA SER A 12 -23.21 3.96 5.36
C SER A 12 -24.42 4.89 5.43
N GLN A 13 -24.19 6.19 5.30
CA GLN A 13 -25.23 7.22 5.15
C GLN A 13 -25.09 7.92 3.81
N CYS A 14 -24.26 8.98 3.72
CA CYS A 14 -24.04 9.70 2.46
C CYS A 14 -23.29 8.89 1.39
N GLY A 15 -22.67 7.77 1.77
CA GLY A 15 -22.01 6.83 0.85
C GLY A 15 -20.60 7.23 0.38
N PHE A 16 -20.20 8.50 0.52
CA PHE A 16 -18.95 8.99 -0.09
C PHE A 16 -17.68 8.28 0.44
N CYS A 17 -17.58 8.09 1.75
CA CYS A 17 -16.43 7.41 2.36
C CYS A 17 -16.54 5.88 2.32
N THR A 18 -17.71 5.33 1.99
CA THR A 18 -18.01 3.89 2.10
C THR A 18 -17.04 3.01 1.31
N PRO A 19 -16.61 3.35 0.08
CA PRO A 19 -15.63 2.54 -0.63
C PRO A 19 -14.29 2.40 0.11
N GLY A 20 -13.78 3.47 0.73
CA GLY A 20 -12.54 3.43 1.50
C GLY A 20 -12.63 2.49 2.70
N PHE A 21 -13.72 2.61 3.46
CA PHE A 21 -14.00 1.70 4.58
C PHE A 21 -14.15 0.24 4.13
N VAL A 22 -14.87 -0.02 3.03
CA VAL A 22 -15.02 -1.38 2.48
C VAL A 22 -13.67 -1.98 2.12
N MET A 23 -12.77 -1.23 1.48
CA MET A 23 -11.46 -1.75 1.10
C MET A 23 -10.55 -2.01 2.31
N SER A 24 -10.55 -1.13 3.31
CA SER A 24 -9.82 -1.33 4.56
C SER A 24 -10.34 -2.54 5.36
N LEU A 25 -11.66 -2.71 5.43
CA LEU A 25 -12.27 -3.87 6.09
C LEU A 25 -12.04 -5.17 5.33
N PHE A 26 -12.04 -5.13 3.99
CA PHE A 26 -11.68 -6.27 3.17
C PHE A 26 -10.23 -6.71 3.43
N ALA A 27 -9.28 -5.76 3.43
CA ALA A 27 -7.89 -6.03 3.75
C ALA A 27 -7.75 -6.60 5.17
N LEU A 28 -8.44 -6.02 6.16
CA LEU A 28 -8.47 -6.52 7.54
C LEU A 28 -8.99 -7.98 7.61
N GLN A 29 -10.14 -8.27 7.00
CA GLN A 29 -10.76 -9.59 7.01
C GLN A 29 -9.85 -10.65 6.36
N LYS A 30 -9.17 -10.30 5.26
CA LYS A 30 -8.25 -11.22 4.58
C LYS A 30 -7.02 -11.52 5.41
N ASN A 31 -6.51 -10.55 6.15
CA ASN A 31 -5.31 -10.68 6.98
C ASN A 31 -5.56 -11.04 8.46
N SER A 32 -6.81 -11.29 8.85
CA SER A 32 -7.18 -11.61 10.23
C SER A 32 -7.75 -13.02 10.37
N ALA A 33 -7.52 -13.62 11.54
CA ALA A 33 -8.05 -14.93 11.93
C ALA A 33 -9.44 -14.85 12.61
N GLY A 34 -9.92 -13.65 12.92
CA GLY A 34 -11.18 -13.39 13.60
C GLY A 34 -11.35 -11.90 13.89
N ALA A 35 -12.43 -11.54 14.59
CA ALA A 35 -12.64 -10.17 15.02
C ALA A 35 -11.69 -9.77 16.15
N ASP A 36 -11.06 -8.61 15.99
CA ASP A 36 -10.19 -7.98 16.97
C ASP A 36 -10.46 -6.46 16.91
N PRO A 37 -11.04 -5.87 17.97
CA PRO A 37 -11.33 -4.44 18.00
C PRO A 37 -10.09 -3.58 17.76
N ALA A 38 -8.93 -3.92 18.35
CA ALA A 38 -7.73 -3.11 18.22
C ALA A 38 -7.25 -3.05 16.76
N LYS A 39 -7.26 -4.20 16.07
CA LYS A 39 -6.94 -4.26 14.63
C LYS A 39 -7.98 -3.56 13.76
N ALA A 40 -9.25 -3.61 14.14
CA ALA A 40 -10.29 -2.86 13.42
C ALA A 40 -10.07 -1.35 13.54
N HIS A 41 -9.74 -0.85 14.74
CA HIS A 41 -9.38 0.55 14.95
C HIS A 41 -8.17 0.98 14.12
N GLU A 42 -7.11 0.16 14.10
CA GLU A 42 -5.91 0.44 13.31
C GLU A 42 -6.20 0.45 11.80
N ALA A 43 -6.87 -0.58 11.29
CA ALA A 43 -7.19 -0.70 9.87
C ALA A 43 -8.08 0.45 9.36
N LEU A 44 -8.89 1.04 10.24
CA LEU A 44 -9.81 2.12 9.90
C LEU A 44 -9.25 3.53 10.16
N ALA A 45 -8.11 3.67 10.83
CA ALA A 45 -7.57 4.97 11.27
C ALA A 45 -7.31 5.95 10.11
N GLY A 46 -7.04 5.44 8.90
CA GLY A 46 -6.84 6.25 7.69
C GLY A 46 -8.12 6.68 6.97
N ASN A 47 -9.30 6.28 7.43
CA ASN A 47 -10.59 6.58 6.79
C ASN A 47 -11.41 7.56 7.61
N LEU A 48 -11.89 8.63 6.96
CA LEU A 48 -12.71 9.65 7.60
C LEU A 48 -14.18 9.50 7.21
N CYS A 49 -15.05 9.46 8.22
CA CYS A 49 -16.49 9.55 8.05
C CYS A 49 -17.04 10.73 8.83
N ARG A 50 -17.88 11.55 8.18
CA ARG A 50 -18.55 12.69 8.83
C ARG A 50 -19.98 12.39 9.27
N CYS A 51 -20.59 11.33 8.76
CA CYS A 51 -22.04 11.09 8.91
C CYS A 51 -22.38 10.02 9.95
N THR A 52 -21.66 8.90 9.99
CA THR A 52 -22.09 7.70 10.73
C THR A 52 -21.71 7.70 12.21
N GLY A 53 -20.77 8.54 12.64
CA GLY A 53 -20.22 8.49 13.99
C GLY A 53 -19.38 7.24 14.28
N TYR A 54 -18.93 6.51 13.25
CA TYR A 54 -18.03 5.35 13.27
C TYR A 54 -18.55 4.08 13.95
N ARG A 55 -19.35 4.14 15.01
CA ARG A 55 -19.86 2.95 15.72
C ARG A 55 -20.45 1.87 14.78
N PRO A 56 -21.40 2.18 13.87
CA PRO A 56 -21.95 1.17 12.97
C PRO A 56 -20.93 0.58 11.98
N ILE A 57 -19.84 1.29 11.69
CA ILE A 57 -18.75 0.79 10.84
C ILE A 57 -17.88 -0.21 11.62
N LEU A 58 -17.65 0.04 12.92
CA LEU A 58 -16.95 -0.90 13.79
C LEU A 58 -17.78 -2.18 14.00
N ASP A 59 -19.11 -2.05 14.15
CA ASP A 59 -20.00 -3.20 14.22
C ASP A 59 -19.95 -4.03 12.91
N ALA A 60 -19.87 -3.35 11.74
CA ALA A 60 -19.66 -4.02 10.45
C ALA A 60 -18.30 -4.74 10.37
N ALA A 61 -17.24 -4.17 10.94
CA ALA A 61 -15.92 -4.77 10.99
C ALA A 61 -15.93 -6.08 11.80
N GLU A 62 -16.58 -6.06 12.97
CA GLU A 62 -16.77 -7.23 13.82
C GLU A 62 -17.59 -8.30 13.10
N GLN A 63 -18.76 -7.94 12.53
CA GLN A 63 -19.60 -8.88 11.77
C GLN A 63 -18.84 -9.53 10.61
N ALA A 64 -18.08 -8.75 9.85
CA ALA A 64 -17.31 -9.22 8.71
C ALA A 64 -16.18 -10.17 9.14
N CYS A 65 -15.47 -9.88 10.23
CA CYS A 65 -14.33 -10.69 10.69
C CYS A 65 -14.75 -11.94 11.46
N CYS A 66 -15.86 -11.92 12.20
CA CYS A 66 -16.41 -13.09 12.88
C CYS A 66 -16.96 -14.14 11.92
N HIS A 67 -17.54 -13.71 10.80
CA HIS A 67 -18.19 -14.61 9.83
C HIS A 67 -17.42 -14.69 8.51
N LYS A 68 -16.11 -14.90 8.59
CA LYS A 68 -15.27 -15.09 7.40
C LYS A 68 -15.74 -16.32 6.64
N ARG A 69 -16.08 -16.14 5.37
CA ARG A 69 -16.40 -17.22 4.43
C ARG A 69 -15.35 -17.20 3.34
N ALA A 70 -14.92 -18.39 2.91
CA ALA A 70 -14.04 -18.51 1.75
C ALA A 70 -14.75 -17.94 0.51
N ASP A 71 -14.03 -17.14 -0.26
CA ASP A 71 -14.53 -16.52 -1.49
C ASP A 71 -13.58 -16.73 -2.68
N GLN A 72 -13.88 -16.05 -3.78
CA GLN A 72 -13.10 -16.15 -5.02
C GLN A 72 -11.65 -15.65 -4.89
N PHE A 73 -11.34 -14.78 -3.93
CA PHE A 73 -9.99 -14.29 -3.68
C PHE A 73 -9.17 -15.35 -2.96
N ASP A 74 -9.76 -16.03 -1.98
CA ASP A 74 -9.10 -17.15 -1.28
C ASP A 74 -8.85 -18.31 -2.27
N ALA A 75 -9.82 -18.61 -3.14
CA ALA A 75 -9.69 -19.66 -4.14
C ALA A 75 -8.62 -19.37 -5.22
N ARG A 76 -8.32 -18.09 -5.48
CA ARG A 76 -7.37 -17.65 -6.52
C ARG A 76 -6.01 -17.23 -5.98
N GLU A 77 -5.82 -17.20 -4.66
CA GLU A 77 -4.65 -16.63 -4.01
C GLU A 77 -3.33 -17.15 -4.60
N ALA A 78 -3.16 -18.47 -4.68
CA ALA A 78 -1.94 -19.08 -5.21
C ALA A 78 -1.65 -18.68 -6.66
N ALA A 79 -2.67 -18.70 -7.52
CA ALA A 79 -2.55 -18.33 -8.93
C ALA A 79 -2.24 -16.83 -9.10
N THR A 80 -2.87 -15.97 -8.30
CA THR A 80 -2.60 -14.53 -8.30
C THR A 80 -1.17 -14.22 -7.84
N ILE A 81 -0.69 -14.90 -6.79
CA ILE A 81 0.70 -14.76 -6.31
C ILE A 81 1.69 -15.18 -7.39
N GLU A 82 1.42 -16.29 -8.10
CA GLU A 82 2.25 -16.74 -9.21
C GLU A 82 2.32 -15.71 -10.35
N GLN A 83 1.17 -15.16 -10.75
CA GLN A 83 1.09 -14.12 -11.77
C GLN A 83 1.86 -12.85 -11.35
N LEU A 84 1.72 -12.42 -10.10
CA LEU A 84 2.45 -11.25 -9.56
C LEU A 84 3.97 -11.49 -9.54
N ARG A 85 4.41 -12.71 -9.23
CA ARG A 85 5.84 -13.07 -9.31
C ARG A 85 6.34 -13.09 -10.75
N ALA A 86 5.50 -13.49 -11.71
CA ALA A 86 5.88 -13.55 -13.12
C ALA A 86 6.12 -12.16 -13.74
N ILE A 87 5.41 -11.12 -13.27
CA ILE A 87 5.57 -9.72 -13.75
C ILE A 87 6.65 -8.94 -13.01
N ALA A 88 7.33 -9.54 -12.01
CA ALA A 88 8.40 -8.87 -11.30
C ALA A 88 9.54 -8.48 -12.26
N PRO A 89 10.11 -7.27 -12.15
CA PRO A 89 11.14 -6.82 -13.07
C PRO A 89 12.40 -7.66 -12.94
N ARG A 90 13.04 -7.93 -14.08
CA ARG A 90 14.26 -8.74 -14.19
C ARG A 90 15.48 -7.93 -14.60
N GLU A 91 15.26 -6.73 -15.10
CA GLU A 91 16.28 -5.78 -15.52
C GLU A 91 15.90 -4.37 -15.07
N THR A 92 16.91 -3.50 -14.99
CA THR A 92 16.70 -2.07 -14.80
C THR A 92 15.90 -1.51 -15.97
N ALA A 93 14.87 -0.74 -15.67
CA ALA A 93 13.96 -0.20 -16.68
C ALA A 93 13.81 1.32 -16.55
N GLU A 94 13.19 1.93 -17.55
CA GLU A 94 12.82 3.35 -17.56
C GLU A 94 11.39 3.51 -18.08
N LEU A 95 10.57 4.23 -17.34
CA LEU A 95 9.25 4.69 -17.79
C LEU A 95 9.37 6.13 -18.27
N ASN A 96 8.87 6.39 -19.47
CA ASN A 96 8.98 7.70 -20.12
C ASN A 96 7.63 8.24 -20.56
N SER A 97 7.42 9.54 -20.33
CA SER A 97 6.28 10.28 -20.84
C SER A 97 6.69 11.73 -21.14
N GLY A 98 7.03 12.00 -22.41
CA GLY A 98 7.63 13.27 -22.82
C GLY A 98 8.94 13.51 -22.09
N ASP A 99 9.05 14.66 -21.41
CA ASP A 99 10.24 15.06 -20.66
C ASP A 99 10.32 14.44 -19.24
N ARG A 100 9.36 13.60 -18.86
CA ARG A 100 9.30 12.95 -17.55
C ARG A 100 9.80 11.53 -17.62
N ARG A 101 10.72 11.19 -16.73
CA ARG A 101 11.40 9.90 -16.69
C ARG A 101 11.31 9.32 -15.28
N CYS A 102 11.05 8.03 -15.17
CA CYS A 102 11.16 7.27 -13.93
C CYS A 102 12.10 6.10 -14.16
N LEU A 103 13.22 6.08 -13.47
CA LEU A 103 14.26 5.07 -13.55
C LEU A 103 14.02 4.00 -12.48
N LEU A 104 14.12 2.73 -12.85
CA LEU A 104 13.75 1.59 -12.00
C LEU A 104 14.95 0.65 -11.82
N PRO A 105 15.95 1.01 -10.99
CA PRO A 105 17.08 0.14 -10.66
C PRO A 105 16.65 -1.12 -9.90
N LEU A 106 17.42 -2.20 -10.06
CA LEU A 106 17.22 -3.44 -9.31
C LEU A 106 18.27 -3.67 -8.21
N THR A 107 19.42 -3.00 -8.31
CA THR A 107 20.51 -3.12 -7.33
C THR A 107 20.96 -1.75 -6.81
N VAL A 108 21.71 -1.75 -5.71
CA VAL A 108 22.33 -0.53 -5.17
C VAL A 108 23.39 0.03 -6.14
N ALA A 109 24.05 -0.82 -6.91
CA ALA A 109 25.01 -0.40 -7.93
C ALA A 109 24.31 0.38 -9.05
N ASP A 110 23.19 -0.15 -9.58
CA ASP A 110 22.37 0.55 -10.58
C ASP A 110 21.90 1.91 -10.06
N LEU A 111 21.46 1.95 -8.79
CA LEU A 111 21.04 3.20 -8.15
C LEU A 111 22.19 4.21 -8.09
N ALA A 112 23.39 3.78 -7.67
CA ALA A 112 24.55 4.66 -7.57
C ALA A 112 24.93 5.25 -8.93
N ASP A 113 24.95 4.43 -9.97
CA ASP A 113 25.25 4.86 -11.34
C ASP A 113 24.20 5.84 -11.88
N LEU A 114 22.92 5.50 -11.73
CA LEU A 114 21.81 6.33 -12.21
C LEU A 114 21.71 7.66 -11.45
N TYR A 115 21.92 7.64 -10.13
CA TYR A 115 21.91 8.85 -9.30
C TYR A 115 23.14 9.72 -9.57
N GLY A 116 24.30 9.13 -9.80
CA GLY A 116 25.51 9.84 -10.23
C GLY A 116 25.34 10.53 -11.58
N ALA A 117 24.66 9.88 -12.53
CA ALA A 117 24.34 10.48 -13.83
C ALA A 117 23.20 11.51 -13.78
N ASN A 118 22.33 11.46 -12.76
CA ASN A 118 21.17 12.32 -12.61
C ASN A 118 21.07 12.85 -11.16
N PRO A 119 22.02 13.67 -10.69
CA PRO A 119 22.06 14.11 -9.28
C PRO A 119 20.83 14.91 -8.85
N GLN A 120 20.09 15.50 -9.80
CA GLN A 120 18.82 16.19 -9.57
C GLN A 120 17.61 15.25 -9.41
N ALA A 121 17.76 13.95 -9.71
CA ALA A 121 16.65 13.01 -9.68
C ALA A 121 16.10 12.86 -8.26
N ARG A 122 14.79 12.75 -8.14
CA ARG A 122 14.13 12.53 -6.84
C ARG A 122 13.99 11.03 -6.59
N LEU A 123 14.53 10.57 -5.47
CA LEU A 123 14.34 9.20 -5.01
C LEU A 123 12.88 9.01 -4.61
N LEU A 124 12.27 7.93 -5.07
CA LEU A 124 10.87 7.59 -4.83
C LEU A 124 10.79 6.19 -4.21
N ALA A 125 10.16 6.10 -3.04
CA ALA A 125 9.71 4.85 -2.42
C ALA A 125 8.17 4.86 -2.35
N GLY A 126 7.58 5.13 -1.17
CA GLY A 126 6.12 5.23 -1.01
C GLY A 126 5.49 6.49 -1.60
N GLY A 127 6.27 7.57 -1.78
CA GLY A 127 5.84 8.80 -2.44
C GLY A 127 4.87 9.69 -1.65
N THR A 128 4.64 9.39 -0.37
CA THR A 128 3.70 10.12 0.51
C THR A 128 4.15 11.55 0.80
N ASP A 129 5.45 11.81 0.75
CA ASP A 129 6.08 13.13 0.83
C ASP A 129 6.14 13.81 -0.55
N LEU A 130 6.65 13.10 -1.55
CA LEU A 130 6.91 13.65 -2.89
C LEU A 130 5.63 14.03 -3.63
N ALA A 131 4.54 13.30 -3.42
CA ALA A 131 3.24 13.64 -4.01
C ALA A 131 2.69 14.99 -3.53
N LEU A 132 3.04 15.42 -2.30
CA LEU A 132 2.66 16.73 -1.78
C LEU A 132 3.42 17.85 -2.50
N GLU A 133 4.65 17.61 -2.95
CA GLU A 133 5.38 18.58 -3.76
C GLU A 133 4.68 18.89 -5.07
N VAL A 134 4.10 17.87 -5.71
CA VAL A 134 3.33 18.06 -6.94
C VAL A 134 1.98 18.69 -6.64
N THR A 135 1.23 18.15 -5.67
CA THR A 135 -0.18 18.52 -5.47
C THR A 135 -0.41 19.79 -4.66
N GLN A 136 0.51 20.15 -3.76
CA GLN A 136 0.40 21.35 -2.92
C GLN A 136 1.36 22.45 -3.35
N PHE A 137 2.60 22.07 -3.71
CA PHE A 137 3.64 23.03 -4.08
C PHE A 137 3.78 23.22 -5.60
N HIS A 138 2.97 22.52 -6.40
CA HIS A 138 2.98 22.59 -7.87
C HIS A 138 4.38 22.41 -8.48
N ARG A 139 5.21 21.59 -7.85
CA ARG A 139 6.56 21.28 -8.31
C ARG A 139 6.51 20.19 -9.37
N GLU A 140 7.40 20.31 -10.35
CA GLU A 140 7.60 19.28 -11.35
C GLU A 140 8.67 18.28 -10.89
N LEU A 141 8.53 17.04 -11.36
CA LEU A 141 9.47 15.94 -11.11
C LEU A 141 9.95 15.38 -12.44
N PRO A 142 10.93 16.01 -13.11
CA PRO A 142 11.37 15.60 -14.44
C PRO A 142 12.03 14.23 -14.45
N VAL A 143 12.79 13.90 -13.41
CA VAL A 143 13.45 12.60 -13.25
C VAL A 143 13.21 12.08 -11.85
N MET A 144 12.69 10.87 -11.75
CA MET A 144 12.58 10.10 -10.51
C MET A 144 13.38 8.80 -10.61
N ILE A 145 13.84 8.30 -9.47
CA ILE A 145 14.43 6.96 -9.36
C ILE A 145 13.61 6.20 -8.32
N TYR A 146 12.91 5.15 -8.74
CA TYR A 146 12.12 4.31 -7.86
C TYR A 146 12.99 3.24 -7.21
N VAL A 147 13.19 3.34 -5.90
CA VAL A 147 14.07 2.44 -5.13
C VAL A 147 13.35 1.18 -4.64
N GLY A 148 12.04 1.09 -4.83
CA GLY A 148 11.22 -0.01 -4.30
C GLY A 148 11.44 -1.37 -4.96
N HIS A 149 12.26 -1.50 -6.00
CA HIS A 149 12.69 -2.80 -6.54
C HIS A 149 14.02 -3.31 -6.00
N ILE A 150 14.80 -2.45 -5.32
CA ILE A 150 16.13 -2.79 -4.81
C ILE A 150 15.99 -3.68 -3.56
N ARG A 151 16.39 -4.95 -3.68
CA ARG A 151 16.18 -5.96 -2.64
C ARG A 151 16.98 -5.66 -1.37
N GLU A 152 18.19 -5.16 -1.52
CA GLU A 152 19.11 -4.80 -0.44
C GLU A 152 18.53 -3.68 0.43
N MET A 153 17.77 -2.75 -0.16
CA MET A 153 17.13 -1.64 0.56
C MET A 153 15.85 -2.04 1.31
N LYS A 154 15.46 -3.33 1.26
CA LYS A 154 14.27 -3.85 1.97
C LYS A 154 14.62 -4.89 3.04
N ARG A 155 15.91 -5.13 3.28
CA ARG A 155 16.36 -6.11 4.27
C ARG A 155 16.18 -5.59 5.69
N ILE A 156 15.90 -6.52 6.59
CA ILE A 156 15.92 -6.29 8.03
C ILE A 156 16.90 -7.31 8.60
N GLU A 157 17.99 -6.84 9.20
CA GLU A 157 19.04 -7.69 9.77
C GLU A 157 19.21 -7.39 11.26
N VAL A 158 19.14 -8.43 12.08
CA VAL A 158 19.28 -8.34 13.54
C VAL A 158 20.73 -8.68 13.89
N GLY A 159 21.50 -7.67 14.28
CA GLY A 159 22.86 -7.82 14.79
C GLY A 159 22.89 -8.02 16.30
N VAL A 160 24.10 -8.17 16.87
CA VAL A 160 24.29 -8.39 18.31
C VAL A 160 23.85 -7.19 19.14
N ASN A 161 24.11 -5.97 18.66
CA ASN A 161 23.81 -4.70 19.34
C ASN A 161 23.08 -3.69 18.44
N CYS A 162 22.60 -4.12 17.28
CA CYS A 162 21.97 -3.24 16.30
C CYS A 162 20.83 -3.95 15.57
N LEU A 163 19.92 -3.14 15.04
CA LEU A 163 18.93 -3.55 14.07
C LEU A 163 19.20 -2.71 12.81
N GLU A 164 19.51 -3.36 11.70
CA GLU A 164 19.69 -2.71 10.41
C GLU A 164 18.39 -2.85 9.62
N ILE A 165 17.83 -1.71 9.22
CA ILE A 165 16.58 -1.62 8.46
C ILE A 165 16.88 -0.91 7.16
N GLY A 166 16.57 -1.57 6.05
CA GLY A 166 16.70 -1.00 4.72
C GLY A 166 15.83 0.25 4.55
N ALA A 167 16.35 1.26 3.85
CA ALA A 167 15.69 2.56 3.71
C ALA A 167 14.38 2.54 2.88
N ALA A 168 14.06 1.41 2.25
CA ALA A 168 12.86 1.22 1.42
C ALA A 168 11.95 0.07 1.92
N THR A 169 12.14 -0.37 3.17
CA THR A 169 11.32 -1.38 3.86
C THR A 169 9.88 -0.91 4.05
#